data_AF-A0A355GW99-F1
#
_entry.id   AF-A0A355GW99-F1
#
_cell.length_a   1.000
_cell.length_b   1.000
_cell.length_c   1.000
_cell.angle_alpha   90.00
_cell.angle_beta   90.00
_cell.angle_gamma   90.00
#
_symmetry.space_group_name_H-M   'P 1'
#
loop_
_entity.id
_entity.type
_entity.pdbx_description
1 polymer ?
#
loop_
_entity_poly.entity_id
_entity_poly.type
_entity_poly.pdbx_seq_one_letter_code
_entity_poly.pdbx_strand_id
1 'polypeptide(L)' 'ELAYNPTLGTPLSGNLSHLNKLEVRYRTIEYRIVYKIVRERIEIHVIHIGTRENFYSELRRRL' A
#
# COMPACT_ATOMS: atom_id res chain seq x y z
N GLU A 1 3.37 -7.97 -10.00
CA GLU A 1 2.30 -7.06 -10.44
C GLU A 1 2.58 -5.59 -10.11
N LEU A 2 2.81 -5.23 -8.84
CA LEU A 2 3.04 -3.83 -8.44
C LEU A 2 4.17 -3.10 -9.20
N ALA A 3 5.30 -3.77 -9.47
CA ALA A 3 6.42 -3.19 -10.21
C ALA A 3 6.09 -2.91 -11.69
N TYR A 4 5.13 -3.63 -12.27
CA TYR A 4 4.74 -3.49 -13.68
C TYR A 4 3.62 -2.48 -13.87
N ASN A 5 2.66 -2.45 -12.93
CA ASN A 5 1.58 -1.48 -12.93
C ASN A 5 1.34 -0.93 -11.50
N PRO A 6 2.08 0.11 -11.11
CA PRO A 6 1.93 0.71 -9.78
C PRO A 6 0.61 1.48 -9.60
N THR A 7 -0.16 1.70 -10.67
CA THR A 7 -1.47 2.37 -10.59
C THR A 7 -2.64 1.43 -10.26
N LEU A 8 -2.37 0.13 -10.07
CA LEU A 8 -3.38 -0.87 -9.67
C LEU A 8 -3.97 -0.64 -8.27
N GLY A 9 -3.26 0.05 -7.38
CA GLY A 9 -3.74 0.35 -6.04
C GLY A 9 -4.81 1.43 -6.02
N THR A 10 -5.59 1.45 -4.94
CA THR A 10 -6.59 2.48 -4.68
C THR A 10 -6.01 3.53 -3.72
N PRO A 11 -6.23 4.83 -3.97
CA PRO A 11 -5.79 5.86 -3.03
C PRO A 11 -6.49 5.68 -1.68
N LEU A 12 -5.74 5.90 -0.59
CA LEU A 12 -6.34 5.95 0.75
C LEU A 12 -7.19 7.23 0.92
N SER A 13 -7.99 7.27 1.98
CA SER A 13 -8.85 8.43 2.27
C SER A 13 -8.20 9.42 3.24
N GLY A 14 -8.72 10.66 3.24
CA GLY A 14 -8.33 11.70 4.19
C GLY A 14 -6.88 12.17 4.03
N ASN A 15 -6.18 12.29 5.16
CA ASN A 15 -4.77 12.73 5.20
C ASN A 15 -3.80 11.76 4.52
N LEU A 16 -4.23 10.53 4.23
CA LEU A 16 -3.43 9.51 3.57
C LEU A 16 -3.67 9.41 2.06
N SER A 17 -4.42 10.34 1.47
CA SER A 17 -4.76 10.33 0.03
C SER A 17 -3.58 10.36 -0.93
N HIS A 18 -2.40 10.74 -0.43
CA HIS A 18 -1.13 10.69 -1.16
C HIS A 18 -0.52 9.28 -1.20
N LEU A 19 -1.11 8.29 -0.52
CA LEU A 19 -0.69 6.90 -0.47
C LEU A 19 -1.70 6.01 -1.20
N ASN A 20 -1.19 4.94 -1.81
CA ASN A 20 -1.98 3.91 -2.46
C ASN A 20 -1.98 2.64 -1.62
N LYS A 21 -3.11 1.93 -1.65
CA LYS A 21 -3.30 0.61 -1.07
C LYS A 21 -3.55 -0.40 -2.18
N LEU A 22 -2.73 -1.43 -2.24
CA LEU A 22 -2.98 -2.61 -3.07
C LEU A 22 -3.40 -3.78 -2.17
N GLU A 23 -4.50 -4.44 -2.53
CA GLU A 23 -4.96 -5.66 -1.86
C GLU A 23 -4.50 -6.86 -2.67
N VAL A 24 -3.77 -7.78 -2.04
CA VAL A 24 -3.18 -8.94 -2.69
C VAL A 24 -3.60 -10.18 -1.92
N ARG A 25 -4.22 -11.13 -2.60
CA ARG A 25 -4.53 -12.44 -2.02
C ARG A 25 -3.40 -13.41 -2.38
N TYR A 26 -2.76 -13.97 -1.36
CA TYR A 26 -1.79 -15.03 -1.54
C TYR A 26 -2.19 -16.24 -0.70
N ARG A 27 -2.47 -17.36 -1.38
CA ARG A 27 -3.13 -18.55 -0.79
C ARG A 27 -4.47 -18.14 -0.14
N THR A 28 -4.63 -18.37 1.16
CA THR A 28 -5.82 -18.03 1.94
C THR A 28 -5.73 -16.68 2.66
N ILE A 29 -4.59 -15.99 2.56
CA ILE A 29 -4.30 -14.77 3.33
C ILE A 29 -4.46 -13.53 2.44
N GLU A 30 -5.20 -12.55 2.95
CA GLU A 30 -5.33 -11.23 2.34
C GLU A 30 -4.28 -10.27 2.91
N TYR A 31 -3.37 -9.84 2.03
CA TYR A 31 -2.36 -8.84 2.31
C TYR A 31 -2.80 -7.47 1.80
N ARG A 32 -2.33 -6.42 2.48
CA ARG A 32 -2.45 -5.03 2.07
C ARG A 32 -1.06 -4.42 2.01
N ILE A 33 -0.77 -3.79 0.88
CA ILE A 33 0.49 -3.09 0.63
C ILE A 33 0.17 -1.60 0.53
N VAL A 34 0.77 -0.80 1.41
CA VAL A 34 0.73 0.67 1.34
C VAL A 34 2.01 1.16 0.70
N TYR A 35 1.87 1.98 -0.33
CA TYR A 35 3.00 2.52 -1.06
C TYR A 35 2.70 3.90 -1.63
N LYS A 36 3.75 4.64 -1.99
CA LYS A 36 3.65 5.85 -2.80
C LYS A 36 4.45 5.70 -4.09
N ILE A 37 3.99 6.36 -5.14
CA ILE A 37 4.65 6.39 -6.46
C ILE A 37 5.41 7.71 -6.55
N VAL A 38 6.73 7.66 -6.73
CA VAL A 38 7.58 8.82 -6.94
C VAL A 38 7.92 8.87 -8.43
N ARG A 39 7.11 9.62 -9.19
CA ARG A 39 7.16 9.61 -10.67
C ARG A 39 8.46 10.20 -11.21
N GLU A 40 9.01 11.19 -10.51
CA GLU A 40 10.24 11.90 -10.88
C GLU A 40 11.46 10.98 -10.90
N ARG A 41 11.42 9.91 -10.10
CA ARG A 41 12.51 8.95 -9.95
C ARG A 41 12.16 7.55 -10.46
N ILE A 42 10.93 7.35 -10.92
CA ILE A 42 10.40 6.03 -11.31
C ILE A 42 10.56 5.03 -10.15
N GLU A 43 10.25 5.48 -8.94
CA GLU A 43 10.40 4.69 -7.71
C GLU A 43 9.05 4.37 -7.07
N ILE A 44 8.98 3.20 -6.42
CA ILE A 44 7.85 2.80 -5.60
C ILE A 44 8.36 2.66 -4.17
N HIS A 45 7.90 3.54 -3.27
CA HIS A 45 8.27 3.45 -1.86
C HIS A 45 7.20 2.66 -1.12
N VAL A 46 7.55 1.44 -0.71
CA VAL A 46 6.68 0.60 0.11
C VAL A 46 6.82 1.03 1.56
N ILE A 47 5.70 1.45 2.16
CA ILE A 47 5.65 1.99 3.52
C ILE A 47 5.31 0.89 4.51
N HIS A 48 4.34 0.03 4.14
CA HIS A 48 3.88 -1.03 5.01
C HIS A 48 3.28 -2.19 4.20
N ILE A 49 3.53 -3.40 4.68
CA ILE A 49 2.90 -4.64 4.21
C ILE A 49 2.36 -5.34 5.45
N GLY A 50 1.09 -5.70 5.43
CA GLY A 50 0.45 -6.40 6.53
C GLY A 50 -0.76 -7.19 6.09
N THR A 51 -1.21 -8.10 6.94
CA THR A 51 -2.50 -8.79 6.77
C THR A 51 -3.66 -7.84 7.10
N ARG A 52 -4.90 -8.21 6.74
CA ARG A 52 -6.09 -7.41 7.10
C ARG A 52 -6.20 -7.15 8.62
N GLU A 53 -5.85 -8.12 9.44
CA GLU A 53 -5.83 -7.97 10.89
C GLU A 53 -4.73 -6.98 11.31
N ASN A 54 -5.08 -6.02 12.18
CA ASN A 54 -4.19 -4.98 12.72
C ASN A 54 -3.56 -3.98 11.73
N PHE A 55 -3.89 -4.04 10.44
CA PHE A 55 -3.34 -3.14 9.40
C PHE A 55 -3.43 -1.65 9.74
N TYR A 56 -4.61 -1.16 10.16
CA TYR A 56 -4.79 0.27 10.43
C TYR A 56 -4.13 0.72 11.74
N SER A 57 -4.05 -0.15 12.75
CA SER A 57 -3.38 0.16 14.01
C SER A 57 -1.86 0.19 13.84
N GLU A 58 -1.29 -0.71 13.04
CA GLU A 58 0.13 -0.71 12.71
C GLU A 58 0.53 0.44 11.79
N LEU A 59 -0.29 0.77 10.79
CA LEU A 59 -0.03 1.88 9.88
C LEU A 59 0.01 3.21 10.63
N ARG A 60 -0.92 3.45 11.57
CA ARG A 60 -0.93 4.65 12.42
C ARG A 60 0.27 4.78 13.36
N ARG A 61 0.97 3.69 13.68
CA ARG A 61 2.19 3.76 14.51
C ARG A 61 3.44 4.13 13.72
N ARG A 62 3.40 4.00 12.39
CA ARG A 62 4.55 4.19 11.49
C ARG A 62 4.50 5.52 10.71
N LEU A 63 3.35 6.19 10.72
CA LEU A 63 3.10 7.51 10.12
C LEU A 63 2.90 8.54 11.22
#